data_AF-A0A963QBK9-F1
#
_entry.id   AF-A0A963QBK9-F1
#
_cell.length_a   1.000
_cell.length_b   1.000
_cell.length_c   1.000
_cell.angle_alpha   90.00
_cell.angle_beta   90.00
_cell.angle_gamma   90.00
#
_symmetry.space_group_name_H-M   'P 1'
#
loop_
_entity.id
_entity.type
_entity.pdbx_description
1 polymer ?
#
loop_
_entity_poly.entity_id
_entity_poly.type
_entity_poly.pdbx_seq_one_letter_code
_entity_poly.pdbx_strand_id
1 'polypeptide(L)'
;EQDSCTTYHAGTDKWFSEAPFAPRDHWKNEDDGYLVGYLWDGTRKASFLSIFDAHDIARGPVCKIRLPQRVPNGFHSTWVSGERLARGY
;
A
#
# COMPACT_ATOMS: atom_id res chain seq x y z
N GLU A 1 19.61 -9.47 -14.12
CA GLU A 1 19.07 -8.26 -13.46
C GLU A 1 19.68 -7.02 -14.10
N GLN A 2 18.85 -6.23 -14.76
CA GLN A 2 19.21 -4.83 -15.03
C GLN A 2 18.75 -4.05 -13.82
N ASP A 3 19.70 -3.42 -13.12
CA ASP A 3 19.42 -2.59 -11.96
C ASP A 3 18.52 -1.42 -12.41
N SER A 4 17.24 -1.54 -12.10
CA SER A 4 16.19 -0.64 -12.56
C SER A 4 15.26 -0.32 -11.40
N CYS A 5 14.79 0.92 -11.37
CA CYS A 5 13.88 1.40 -10.34
C CYS A 5 12.62 1.93 -11.01
N THR A 6 11.48 1.39 -10.59
CA THR A 6 10.17 1.87 -11.01
C THR A 6 9.56 2.69 -9.87
N THR A 7 8.89 3.79 -10.19
CA THR A 7 8.25 4.65 -9.18
C THR A 7 6.85 5.07 -9.62
N TYR A 8 5.99 5.35 -8.65
CA TYR A 8 4.68 5.94 -8.87
C TYR A 8 4.56 7.24 -8.08
N HIS A 9 4.16 8.32 -8.75
CA HIS A 9 3.97 9.63 -8.14
C HIS A 9 2.50 10.05 -8.23
N ALA A 10 1.83 10.19 -7.08
CA ALA A 10 0.40 10.50 -7.05
C ALA A 10 0.07 11.99 -7.33
N GLY A 11 1.09 12.84 -7.45
CA GLY A 11 0.97 14.31 -7.59
C GLY A 11 1.53 15.04 -6.37
N THR A 12 1.76 16.34 -6.52
CA THR A 12 2.52 17.19 -5.56
C THR A 12 1.86 17.37 -4.20
N ASP A 13 0.53 17.30 -4.12
CA ASP A 13 -0.24 17.47 -2.87
C ASP A 13 -0.68 16.14 -2.26
N LYS A 14 0.08 15.07 -2.51
CA LYS A 14 -0.26 13.73 -2.05
C LYS A 14 0.92 13.07 -1.40
N TRP A 15 0.69 12.48 -0.23
CA TRP A 15 1.74 11.87 0.59
C TRP A 15 1.35 10.45 0.97
N PHE A 16 2.24 9.50 0.70
CA PHE A 16 2.11 8.12 1.15
C PHE A 16 2.77 7.95 2.52
N SER A 17 2.19 7.08 3.35
CA SER A 17 2.89 6.46 4.49
C SER A 17 3.64 5.21 4.02
N GLU A 18 4.45 4.62 4.90
CA GLU A 18 5.06 3.31 4.65
C GLU A 18 4.00 2.29 4.23
N ALA A 19 4.36 1.40 3.29
CA ALA A 19 3.47 0.41 2.71
C ALA A 19 4.04 -1.00 2.93
N PRO A 20 3.47 -1.81 3.85
CA PRO A 20 3.85 -3.20 3.99
C PRO A 20 3.41 -4.03 2.78
N PHE A 21 4.13 -5.12 2.53
CA PHE A 21 3.75 -6.15 1.58
C PHE A 21 2.70 -7.08 2.19
N ALA A 22 1.61 -7.28 1.45
CA ALA A 22 0.58 -8.26 1.71
C ALA A 22 0.65 -9.36 0.63
N PRO A 23 1.14 -10.58 0.97
CA PRO A 23 1.21 -11.67 0.00
C PRO A 23 -0.18 -12.05 -0.49
N ARG A 24 -0.28 -12.41 -1.78
CA ARG A 24 -1.49 -13.02 -2.34
C ARG A 24 -1.68 -14.41 -1.72
N ASP A 25 -2.93 -14.84 -1.60
CA ASP A 25 -3.23 -16.23 -1.25
C ASP A 25 -2.57 -17.18 -2.27
N HIS A 26 -1.90 -18.21 -1.76
CA HIS A 26 -1.19 -19.22 -2.56
C HIS A 26 -0.12 -18.65 -3.53
N TRP A 27 0.55 -17.55 -3.15
CA TRP A 27 1.66 -16.95 -3.89
C TRP A 27 2.74 -17.95 -4.34
N LYS A 28 3.38 -17.67 -5.48
CA LYS A 28 4.44 -18.51 -6.07
C LYS A 28 5.80 -17.82 -6.11
N ASN A 29 5.80 -16.51 -6.36
CA ASN A 29 6.99 -15.67 -6.41
C ASN A 29 7.02 -14.71 -5.22
N GLU A 30 8.21 -14.22 -4.87
CA GLU A 30 8.44 -13.31 -3.74
C GLU A 30 7.53 -12.07 -3.76
N ASP A 31 7.26 -11.52 -4.94
CA ASP A 31 6.50 -10.31 -5.19
C ASP A 31 5.05 -10.55 -5.62
N ASP A 32 4.56 -11.80 -5.56
CA ASP A 32 3.18 -12.15 -5.86
C ASP A 32 2.24 -11.64 -4.74
N GLY A 33 1.90 -10.36 -4.78
CA GLY A 33 1.10 -9.74 -3.74
C GLY A 33 0.82 -8.27 -3.98
N TYR A 34 0.65 -7.55 -2.89
CA TYR A 34 0.20 -6.17 -2.91
C TYR A 34 1.01 -5.31 -1.95
N LEU A 35 1.19 -4.04 -2.31
CA LEU A 35 1.61 -3.02 -1.35
C LEU A 35 0.37 -2.29 -0.85
N VAL A 36 0.23 -2.16 0.47
CA VAL A 36 -0.93 -1.55 1.10
C VAL A 36 -0.47 -0.37 1.94
N GLY A 37 -0.92 0.85 1.63
CA GLY A 37 -0.45 2.04 2.32
C GLY A 37 -1.48 3.17 2.37
N TYR A 38 -1.38 4.01 3.40
CA TYR A 38 -2.22 5.20 3.50
C TYR A 38 -1.73 6.30 2.56
N LEU A 39 -2.67 6.99 1.93
CA LEU A 39 -2.46 8.17 1.11
C LEU A 39 -3.22 9.34 1.71
N TRP A 40 -2.53 10.43 2.05
CA TRP A 40 -3.16 11.71 2.31
C TRP A 40 -3.25 12.51 1.01
N ASP A 41 -4.47 12.92 0.63
CA ASP A 41 -4.71 13.83 -0.49
C ASP A 41 -5.03 15.22 0.06
N GLY A 42 -4.05 16.13 -0.02
CA GLY A 42 -4.17 17.51 0.46
C GLY A 42 -5.21 18.32 -0.29
N THR A 43 -5.43 18.02 -1.58
CA THR A 43 -6.42 18.73 -2.41
C THR A 43 -7.85 18.41 -1.97
N ARG A 44 -8.11 17.14 -1.62
CA ARG A 44 -9.41 16.66 -1.16
C ARG A 44 -9.60 16.73 0.35
N LYS A 45 -8.53 17.04 1.09
CA LYS A 45 -8.45 16.94 2.55
C LYS A 45 -8.98 15.59 3.06
N ALA A 46 -8.57 14.50 2.42
CA ALA A 46 -9.06 13.15 2.71
C ALA A 46 -7.93 12.12 2.69
N SER A 47 -8.07 11.08 3.52
CA SER A 47 -7.18 9.92 3.51
C SER A 47 -7.80 8.77 2.74
N PHE A 48 -6.95 7.97 2.10
CA PHE A 48 -7.31 6.76 1.39
C PHE A 48 -6.41 5.61 1.85
N LEU A 49 -6.93 4.39 1.91
CA LEU A 49 -6.12 3.19 1.86
C LEU A 49 -5.90 2.85 0.38
N SER A 50 -4.66 2.85 -0.07
CA SER A 50 -4.27 2.54 -1.45
C SER A 50 -3.66 1.14 -1.51
N ILE A 51 -4.08 0.36 -2.49
CA ILE A 51 -3.61 -1.00 -2.74
C ILE A 51 -2.98 -1.01 -4.13
N PHE A 52 -1.72 -1.39 -4.22
CA PHE A 52 -0.96 -1.53 -5.46
C PHE A 52 -0.71 -3.00 -5.76
N ASP A 53 -0.66 -3.35 -7.03
CA ASP A 53 -0.04 -4.59 -7.47
C ASP A 53 1.48 -4.46 -7.27
N ALA A 54 2.10 -5.37 -6.52
CA ALA A 54 3.52 -5.27 -6.21
C ALA A 54 4.41 -5.44 -7.46
N HIS A 55 3.93 -6.18 -8.47
CA HIS A 55 4.66 -6.43 -9.71
C HIS A 55 4.59 -5.25 -10.71
N ASP A 56 3.59 -4.37 -10.58
CA ASP A 56 3.43 -3.20 -11.45
C ASP A 56 2.89 -1.99 -10.68
N ILE A 57 3.78 -1.37 -9.92
CA ILE A 57 3.46 -0.16 -9.16
C ILE A 57 3.23 1.06 -10.07
N ALA A 58 3.83 1.10 -11.26
CA ALA A 58 3.75 2.24 -12.18
C ALA A 58 2.34 2.43 -12.73
N ARG A 59 1.57 1.34 -12.89
CA ARG A 59 0.13 1.39 -13.21
C ARG A 59 -0.69 2.18 -12.19
N GLY A 60 -0.18 2.34 -10.99
CA GLY A 60 -0.88 2.99 -9.88
C GLY A 60 -1.74 2.02 -9.07
N PRO A 61 -2.53 2.54 -8.12
CA PRO A 61 -3.28 1.69 -7.20
C PRO A 61 -4.42 0.97 -7.93
N VAL A 62 -4.47 -0.36 -7.78
CA VAL A 62 -5.56 -1.20 -8.26
C VAL A 62 -6.85 -0.98 -7.48
N CYS A 63 -6.74 -0.47 -6.24
CA CYS A 63 -7.88 -0.08 -5.42
C CYS A 63 -7.52 1.11 -4.52
N LYS A 64 -8.48 2.01 -4.30
CA LYS A 64 -8.41 3.10 -3.33
C LYS A 64 -9.69 3.15 -2.52
N ILE A 65 -9.58 2.99 -1.21
CA ILE A 65 -10.70 3.03 -0.27
C ILE A 65 -10.64 4.38 0.45
N ARG A 66 -11.67 5.22 0.29
CA ARG A 66 -11.76 6.48 1.04
C ARG A 66 -12.03 6.18 2.51
N LEU A 67 -11.22 6.76 3.39
CA LEU A 67 -11.40 6.62 4.84
C LEU A 67 -12.36 7.70 5.37
N PRO A 68 -13.14 7.40 6.42
CA PRO A 68 -14.11 8.35 6.98
C PRO A 68 -13.44 9.51 7.74
N GLN A 69 -12.13 9.40 8.02
CA GLN A 69 -11.36 10.39 8.77
C GLN A 69 -9.92 10.45 8.26
N ARG A 70 -9.22 11.53 8.66
CA ARG A 70 -7.80 11.70 8.36
C ARG A 70 -6.96 10.69 9.15
N VAL A 71 -6.05 10.02 8.45
CA VAL A 71 -4.94 9.27 9.04
C VAL A 71 -3.72 10.20 9.06
N PRO A 72 -3.15 10.52 10.23
CA PRO A 72 -1.90 11.28 10.32
C PRO A 72 -0.73 10.54 9.67
N ASN A 73 0.31 11.26 9.24
CA ASN A 73 1.52 10.64 8.71
C ASN A 73 2.16 9.76 9.80
N GLY A 74 2.29 8.47 9.53
CA GLY A 74 2.93 7.50 10.41
C GLY A 74 4.38 7.21 10.00
N PHE A 75 5.01 6.30 10.73
CA PHE A 75 6.36 5.81 10.43
C PHE A 75 6.30 4.37 9.90
N HIS A 76 6.05 3.42 10.80
CA HIS A 76 6.07 2.00 10.49
C HIS A 76 4.69 1.35 10.53
N SER A 77 4.58 0.25 9.81
CA SER A 77 3.38 -0.54 9.61
C SER A 77 3.74 -1.96 9.21
N THR A 78 2.84 -2.90 9.49
CA THR A 78 3.04 -4.32 9.15
C THR A 78 1.74 -4.93 8.69
N TRP A 79 1.83 -5.83 7.71
CA TRP A 79 0.71 -6.66 7.31
C TRP A 79 0.68 -7.93 8.16
N VAL A 80 -0.50 -8.28 8.67
CA VAL A 80 -0.75 -9.53 9.36
C VAL A 80 -1.95 -10.19 8.68
N SER A 81 -1.77 -11.42 8.20
CA SER A 81 -2.90 -12.16 7.61
C SER A 81 -3.98 -12.41 8.67
N GLY A 82 -5.24 -12.53 8.23
CA GLY A 82 -6.34 -12.84 9.15
C GLY A 82 -6.11 -14.14 9.91
N GLU A 83 -5.52 -15.16 9.28
CA GLU A 83 -5.14 -16.40 9.92
C GLU A 83 -4.10 -16.19 11.04
N ARG A 84 -3.03 -15.43 10.75
CA ARG A 84 -1.99 -15.15 11.74
C ARG A 84 -2.54 -14.32 12.91
N LEU A 85 -3.41 -13.35 12.63
CA LEU A 85 -4.06 -12.55 13.65
C LEU A 85 -4.96 -13.40 14.56
N ALA A 86 -5.72 -14.34 13.97
CA ALA A 86 -6.65 -15.20 14.70
C ALA A 86 -5.97 -16.23 15.62
N ARG A 87 -4.76 -16.68 15.28
CA ARG A 87 -4.02 -17.69 16.06
C ARG A 87 -3.45 -17.14 17.37
N GLY A 88 -3.39 -15.81 17.55
CA GLY A 88 -2.55 -15.22 18.59
C GLY A 88 -1.06 -15.38 18.24
N TYR A 89 -0.20 -14.55 18.82
CA TYR A 89 1.24 -14.55 18.52
C TYR A 89 1.90 -15.91 18.76
#